data_AF-A0A3N7I306-F1
#
_entry.id   AF-A0A3N7I306-F1
#
_cell.length_a   1.000
_cell.length_b   1.000
_cell.length_c   1.000
_cell.angle_alpha   90.00
_cell.angle_beta   90.00
_cell.angle_gamma   90.00
#
_symmetry.space_group_name_H-M   'P 1'
#
loop_
_entity.id
_entity.type
_entity.pdbx_description
1 polymer ?
#
loop_
_entity_poly.entity_id
_entity_poly.type
_entity_poly.pdbx_seq_one_letter_code
_entity_poly.pdbx_strand_id
1 'polypeptide(L)'
;MLAAAPEGLPELAPVPRRYQTGRKVTADRDPQRTVLKARCAHMGKDDTRENRRMMKMAMMGDQAGQAIAIGATGPKEAQRLWQVFTTLDAADEIYHRRILGRSRHAKCGKVEFMPERFEARPDDKPSYRTEDQKDAAAVKAWTQWHGAVGHLASHEQSAIWDGVYLRGELQRGGVLTTMGSAFVQALRILSDVSATKGLI
;
A
#
# COMPACT_ATOMS: atom_id res chain seq x y z
N MET A 1 17.36 28.87 -12.85
CA MET A 1 17.78 30.25 -12.52
C MET A 1 16.76 30.77 -11.53
N LEU A 2 17.14 30.96 -10.26
CA LEU A 2 16.25 31.53 -9.24
C LEU A 2 16.13 33.03 -9.52
N ALA A 3 14.90 33.52 -9.68
CA ALA A 3 14.61 34.92 -9.91
C ALA A 3 15.16 35.76 -8.74
N ALA A 4 15.75 36.91 -9.06
CA ALA A 4 16.22 37.88 -8.08
C ALA A 4 15.07 38.32 -7.16
N ALA A 5 15.36 38.51 -5.88
CA ALA A 5 14.38 38.94 -4.90
C ALA A 5 13.83 40.34 -5.25
N PRO A 6 12.53 40.61 -5.01
CA PRO A 6 11.94 41.92 -5.24
C PRO A 6 12.59 42.99 -4.34
N GLU A 7 12.82 44.19 -4.91
CA GLU A 7 13.51 45.31 -4.25
C GLU A 7 12.74 45.78 -2.99
N GLY A 8 13.47 46.06 -1.90
CA GLY A 8 12.93 46.67 -0.67
C GLY A 8 12.78 45.73 0.53
N LEU A 9 13.13 44.45 0.41
CA LEU A 9 13.22 43.54 1.57
C LEU A 9 14.62 43.58 2.18
N PRO A 10 14.76 43.66 3.52
CA PRO A 10 16.06 43.56 4.17
C PRO A 10 16.72 42.23 3.82
N GLU A 11 18.01 42.28 3.49
CA GLU A 11 18.81 41.10 3.15
C GLU A 11 18.69 40.07 4.29
N LEU A 12 18.19 38.87 3.98
CA LEU A 12 18.06 37.79 4.95
C LEU A 12 19.44 37.52 5.55
N ALA A 13 19.53 37.59 6.87
CA ALA A 13 20.78 37.32 7.58
C ALA A 13 21.37 35.96 7.11
N PRO A 14 22.67 35.90 6.80
CA PRO A 14 23.28 34.69 6.27
C PRO A 14 23.10 33.55 7.27
N VAL A 15 22.27 32.56 6.93
CA VAL A 15 22.11 31.35 7.74
C VAL A 15 23.41 30.57 7.63
N PRO A 16 24.19 30.41 8.73
CA PRO A 16 25.40 29.61 8.67
C PRO A 16 25.03 28.19 8.25
N ARG A 17 25.59 27.73 7.12
CA ARG A 17 25.44 26.34 6.71
C ARG A 17 25.95 25.47 7.84
N ARG A 18 25.08 24.62 8.37
CA ARG A 18 25.39 23.68 9.45
C ARG A 18 26.73 23.01 9.14
N TYR A 19 27.73 23.25 9.98
CA TYR A 19 29.06 22.63 9.87
C TYR A 19 28.86 21.12 9.66
N GLN A 20 29.44 20.55 8.61
CA GLN A 20 29.50 19.10 8.47
C GLN A 20 30.39 18.57 9.58
N THR A 21 29.79 18.19 10.71
CA THR A 21 30.44 17.34 11.70
C THR A 21 31.05 16.13 10.99
N GLY A 22 32.32 15.84 11.27
CA GLY A 22 33.22 14.92 10.56
C GLY A 22 32.84 13.44 10.48
N ARG A 23 31.54 13.09 10.58
CA ARG A 23 31.05 11.83 10.02
C ARG A 23 30.97 11.98 8.52
N LYS A 24 31.83 11.28 7.78
CA LYS A 24 31.61 10.98 6.37
C LYS A 24 30.23 10.32 6.27
N VAL A 25 29.22 11.08 5.87
CA VAL A 25 27.99 10.51 5.33
C VAL A 25 28.44 9.85 4.04
N THR A 26 28.75 8.56 4.10
CA THR A 26 28.91 7.77 2.87
C THR A 26 27.62 7.96 2.10
N ALA A 27 27.67 8.68 0.98
CA ALA A 27 26.55 8.94 0.09
C ALA A 27 25.86 7.64 -0.42
N ASP A 28 26.43 6.48 -0.10
CA ASP A 28 26.04 5.15 -0.56
C ASP A 28 25.09 4.39 0.39
N ARG A 29 24.60 5.01 1.47
CA ARG A 29 23.54 4.42 2.32
C ARG A 29 22.22 5.18 2.18
N ASP A 30 21.67 5.24 0.96
CA ASP A 30 20.24 5.50 0.81
C ASP A 30 19.50 4.19 1.14
N PRO A 31 18.82 4.06 2.30
CA PRO A 31 18.13 2.83 2.67
C PRO A 31 17.04 2.46 1.65
N GLN A 32 16.47 3.45 0.94
CA GLN A 32 15.48 3.21 -0.09
C GLN A 32 16.09 2.47 -1.28
N ARG A 33 17.37 2.71 -1.61
CA ARG A 33 18.04 2.03 -2.73
C ARG A 33 18.09 0.53 -2.53
N THR A 34 18.39 0.06 -1.32
CA THR A 34 18.42 -1.37 -0.97
C THR A 34 17.04 -2.02 -1.16
N VAL A 35 15.99 -1.36 -0.67
CA VAL A 35 14.60 -1.85 -0.81
C VAL A 35 14.16 -1.88 -2.27
N LEU A 36 14.45 -0.82 -3.04
CA LEU A 36 14.08 -0.74 -4.45
C LEU A 36 14.85 -1.77 -5.30
N LYS A 37 16.13 -2.00 -4.99
CA LYS A 37 16.93 -3.06 -5.62
C LYS A 37 16.36 -4.45 -5.33
N ALA A 38 15.96 -4.72 -4.09
CA ALA A 38 15.31 -5.98 -3.74
C ALA A 38 13.99 -6.17 -4.50
N ARG A 39 13.16 -5.12 -4.61
CA ARG A 39 11.92 -5.16 -5.41
C ARG A 39 12.19 -5.42 -6.89
N CYS A 40 13.21 -4.78 -7.48
CA CYS A 40 13.65 -5.09 -8.84
C CYS A 40 13.97 -6.58 -9.00
N ALA A 41 14.73 -7.17 -8.08
CA ALA A 41 15.04 -8.60 -8.10
C ALA A 41 13.80 -9.49 -7.96
N HIS A 42 12.89 -9.18 -7.03
CA HIS A 42 11.63 -9.93 -6.87
C HIS A 42 10.74 -9.87 -8.12
N MET A 43 10.83 -8.79 -8.89
CA MET A 43 10.12 -8.57 -10.14
C MET A 43 10.89 -9.07 -11.37
N GLY A 44 12.04 -9.74 -11.20
CA GLY A 44 12.87 -10.23 -12.31
C GLY A 44 13.44 -9.11 -13.19
N LYS A 45 13.66 -7.91 -12.63
CA LYS A 45 14.13 -6.72 -13.36
C LYS A 45 15.52 -6.31 -12.90
N ASP A 46 16.31 -5.80 -13.85
CA ASP A 46 17.62 -5.22 -13.55
C ASP A 46 17.50 -3.94 -12.72
N ASP A 47 18.53 -3.68 -11.91
CA ASP A 47 18.63 -2.50 -11.04
C ASP A 47 18.99 -1.21 -11.82
N THR A 48 18.12 -0.80 -12.72
CA THR A 48 18.23 0.45 -13.50
C THR A 48 17.53 1.61 -12.79
N ARG A 49 17.93 2.85 -13.12
CA ARG A 49 17.29 4.07 -12.56
C ARG A 49 15.79 4.13 -12.88
N GLU A 50 15.41 3.70 -14.08
CA GLU A 50 14.03 3.67 -14.54
C GLU A 50 13.21 2.62 -13.78
N ASN A 51 13.72 1.39 -13.67
CA ASN A 51 13.06 0.33 -12.90
C ASN A 51 12.90 0.73 -11.44
N ARG A 52 13.94 1.35 -10.83
CA ARG A 52 13.83 1.89 -9.46
C ARG A 52 12.76 2.97 -9.33
N ARG A 53 12.57 3.83 -10.35
CA ARG A 53 11.49 4.84 -10.33
C ARG A 53 10.12 4.19 -10.33
N MET A 54 9.92 3.13 -11.12
CA MET A 54 8.69 2.35 -11.11
C MET A 54 8.47 1.65 -9.76
N MET A 55 9.51 1.07 -9.15
CA MET A 55 9.41 0.40 -7.84
C MET A 55 9.05 1.32 -6.67
N LYS A 56 9.04 2.64 -6.88
CA LYS A 56 8.56 3.62 -5.88
C LYS A 56 7.03 3.72 -5.82
N MET A 57 6.32 3.22 -6.83
CA MET A 57 4.85 3.24 -6.81
C MET A 57 4.33 2.42 -5.63
N ALA A 58 3.24 2.89 -4.99
CA ALA A 58 2.66 2.21 -3.82
C ALA A 58 2.31 0.74 -4.11
N MET A 59 1.74 0.48 -5.29
CA MET A 59 1.41 -0.85 -5.80
C MET A 59 2.63 -1.80 -5.85
N MET A 60 3.84 -1.30 -6.06
CA MET A 60 5.05 -2.13 -6.10
C MET A 60 5.58 -2.50 -4.71
N GLY A 61 5.06 -1.87 -3.66
CA GLY A 61 5.41 -2.16 -2.28
C GLY A 61 4.69 -3.37 -1.69
N ASP A 62 3.65 -3.85 -2.35
CA ASP A 62 2.80 -4.93 -1.91
C ASP A 62 2.80 -6.07 -2.93
N GLN A 63 2.73 -7.31 -2.46
CA GLN A 63 2.71 -8.50 -3.31
C GLN A 63 1.44 -8.56 -4.17
N ALA A 64 0.28 -8.19 -3.61
CA ALA A 64 -0.97 -8.12 -4.38
C ALA A 64 -0.88 -7.04 -5.47
N GLY A 65 -0.33 -5.88 -5.12
CA GLY A 65 -0.08 -4.81 -6.09
C GLY A 65 0.90 -5.22 -7.21
N GLN A 66 1.99 -5.92 -6.87
CA GLN A 66 2.91 -6.47 -7.88
C GLN A 66 2.19 -7.45 -8.82
N ALA A 67 1.35 -8.34 -8.29
CA ALA A 67 0.56 -9.26 -9.09
C ALA A 67 -0.41 -8.52 -10.03
N ILE A 68 -1.10 -7.48 -9.54
CA ILE A 68 -1.97 -6.63 -10.36
C ILE A 68 -1.17 -5.96 -11.48
N ALA A 69 0.02 -5.45 -11.19
CA ALA A 69 0.87 -4.80 -12.16
C ALA A 69 1.34 -5.74 -13.28
N ILE A 70 1.58 -7.02 -12.97
CA ILE A 70 1.97 -8.05 -13.94
C ILE A 70 0.76 -8.54 -14.75
N GLY A 71 -0.38 -8.74 -14.08
CA GLY A 71 -1.57 -9.37 -14.68
C GLY A 71 -2.51 -8.42 -15.44
N ALA A 72 -2.41 -7.12 -15.23
CA ALA A 72 -3.21 -6.13 -15.92
C ALA A 72 -2.78 -5.97 -17.40
N THR A 73 -3.75 -5.78 -18.28
CA THR A 73 -3.54 -5.51 -19.71
C THR A 73 -2.97 -4.12 -19.97
N GLY A 74 -3.14 -3.19 -19.03
CA GLY A 74 -2.64 -1.83 -19.17
C GLY A 74 -2.76 -0.99 -17.89
N PRO A 75 -2.21 0.25 -17.90
CA PRO A 75 -2.10 1.08 -16.72
C PRO A 75 -3.45 1.50 -16.13
N LYS A 76 -4.47 1.72 -16.97
CA LYS A 76 -5.83 2.06 -16.52
C LYS A 76 -6.47 0.92 -15.74
N GLU A 77 -6.34 -0.30 -16.26
CA GLU A 77 -6.85 -1.49 -15.59
C GLU A 77 -6.12 -1.74 -14.27
N ALA A 78 -4.78 -1.65 -14.29
CA ALA A 78 -3.97 -1.81 -13.07
C ALA A 78 -4.41 -0.82 -11.98
N GLN A 79 -4.65 0.44 -12.34
CA GLN A 79 -5.11 1.46 -11.40
C GLN A 79 -6.52 1.15 -10.85
N ARG A 80 -7.46 0.72 -11.70
CA ARG A 80 -8.81 0.32 -11.27
C ARG A 80 -8.77 -0.85 -10.29
N LEU A 81 -8.04 -1.91 -10.65
CA LEU A 81 -7.89 -3.10 -9.81
C LEU A 81 -7.18 -2.78 -8.49
N TRP A 82 -6.14 -1.95 -8.54
CA TRP A 82 -5.45 -1.47 -7.34
C TRP A 82 -6.36 -0.65 -6.42
N GLN A 83 -7.23 0.18 -6.98
CA GLN A 83 -8.22 0.92 -6.20
C GLN A 83 -9.19 -0.03 -5.48
N VAL A 84 -9.78 -1.00 -6.20
CA VAL A 84 -10.67 -2.02 -5.62
C VAL A 84 -9.97 -2.75 -4.47
N PHE A 85 -8.76 -3.25 -4.72
CA PHE A 85 -7.99 -3.98 -3.72
C PHE A 85 -7.70 -3.12 -2.49
N THR A 86 -7.17 -1.91 -2.66
CA THR A 86 -6.83 -1.04 -1.53
C THR A 86 -8.04 -0.61 -0.71
N THR A 87 -9.21 -0.42 -1.35
CA THR A 87 -10.44 -0.10 -0.64
C THR A 87 -11.00 -1.29 0.15
N LEU A 88 -10.92 -2.49 -0.40
CA LEU A 88 -11.26 -3.73 0.31
C LEU A 88 -10.30 -3.97 1.48
N ASP A 89 -9.01 -3.89 1.21
CA ASP A 89 -7.92 -4.11 2.19
C ASP A 89 -8.04 -3.15 3.38
N ALA A 90 -8.28 -1.87 3.11
CA ALA A 90 -8.47 -0.87 4.14
C ALA A 90 -9.75 -1.12 4.97
N ALA A 91 -10.86 -1.52 4.33
CA ALA A 91 -12.10 -1.82 5.05
C ALA A 91 -11.91 -3.02 6.00
N ASP A 92 -11.20 -4.05 5.55
CA ASP A 92 -10.91 -5.25 6.33
C ASP A 92 -9.96 -4.97 7.50
N GLU A 93 -8.86 -4.24 7.29
CA GLU A 93 -7.93 -3.85 8.37
C GLU A 93 -8.60 -2.93 9.41
N ILE A 94 -9.42 -1.97 8.97
CA ILE A 94 -10.14 -1.07 9.90
C ILE A 94 -11.10 -1.89 10.78
N TYR A 95 -11.83 -2.84 10.20
CA TYR A 95 -12.73 -3.71 10.94
C TYR A 95 -12.00 -4.59 11.94
N HIS A 96 -10.91 -5.25 11.54
CA HIS A 96 -10.08 -6.05 12.43
C HIS A 96 -9.56 -5.26 13.64
N ARG A 97 -9.03 -4.06 13.36
CA ARG A 97 -8.46 -3.22 14.41
C ARG A 97 -9.51 -2.65 15.35
N ARG A 98 -10.59 -2.07 14.83
CA ARG A 98 -11.59 -1.34 15.63
C ARG A 98 -12.61 -2.27 16.29
N ILE A 99 -13.13 -3.23 15.52
CA ILE A 99 -14.26 -4.06 15.97
C ILE A 99 -13.74 -5.35 16.63
N LEU A 100 -12.75 -6.02 16.02
CA LEU A 100 -12.20 -7.25 16.58
C LEU A 100 -11.06 -7.00 17.59
N GLY A 101 -10.58 -5.76 17.71
CA GLY A 101 -9.52 -5.38 18.64
C GLY A 101 -8.17 -6.04 18.35
N ARG A 102 -7.93 -6.55 17.13
CA ARG A 102 -6.72 -7.30 16.79
C ARG A 102 -6.13 -6.92 15.44
N SER A 103 -4.84 -7.19 15.28
CA SER A 103 -4.17 -7.09 13.98
C SER A 103 -4.70 -8.17 13.04
N ARG A 104 -4.94 -7.82 11.76
CA ARG A 104 -5.34 -8.81 10.75
C ARG A 104 -4.24 -9.84 10.49
N HIS A 105 -3.02 -9.34 10.30
CA HIS A 105 -1.83 -10.16 10.11
C HIS A 105 -1.18 -10.47 11.46
N ALA A 106 -0.67 -11.69 11.61
CA ALA A 106 0.09 -12.08 12.78
C ALA A 106 1.30 -11.15 12.94
N LYS A 107 1.40 -10.49 14.09
CA LYS A 107 2.61 -9.73 14.42
C LYS A 107 3.65 -10.73 14.89
N CYS A 108 4.75 -10.90 14.15
CA CYS A 108 5.94 -11.53 14.72
C CYS A 108 6.32 -10.71 15.97
N GLY A 109 6.61 -11.40 17.08
CA GLY A 109 6.89 -10.77 18.37
C GLY A 109 7.91 -9.66 18.22
N LYS A 110 7.46 -8.41 18.33
CA LYS A 110 8.37 -7.31 18.61
C LYS A 110 8.78 -7.50 20.07
N VAL A 111 10.09 -7.47 20.35
CA VAL A 111 10.58 -7.31 21.72
C VAL A 111 9.81 -6.14 22.32
N GLU A 112 9.04 -6.41 23.37
CA GLU A 112 8.22 -5.42 24.07
C GLU A 112 9.14 -4.39 24.73
N PHE A 113 9.59 -3.41 23.96
CA PHE A 113 9.91 -2.13 24.54
C PHE A 113 8.57 -1.51 24.93
N MET A 114 8.50 -1.02 26.18
CA MET A 114 7.37 -0.25 26.71
C MET A 114 6.78 0.64 25.60
N PRO A 115 5.45 0.64 25.38
CA PRO A 115 4.84 1.45 24.34
C PRO A 115 5.09 2.93 24.64
N GLU A 116 6.12 3.51 24.01
CA GLU A 116 6.33 4.94 24.03
C GLU A 116 5.26 5.60 23.15
N ARG A 117 4.38 6.35 23.82
CA ARG A 117 3.57 7.49 23.34
C ARG A 117 3.21 7.51 21.84
N PHE A 118 1.93 7.27 21.57
CA PHE A 118 1.21 7.75 20.38
C PHE A 118 1.87 7.42 19.03
N GLU A 119 2.03 6.13 18.73
CA GLU A 119 2.28 5.70 17.34
C GLU A 119 1.05 6.01 16.47
N ALA A 120 1.04 7.17 15.81
CA ALA A 120 0.14 7.41 14.69
C ALA A 120 0.69 6.62 13.49
N ARG A 121 -0.10 5.66 12.96
CA ARG A 121 0.30 4.97 11.73
C ARG A 121 0.22 5.95 10.55
N PRO A 122 1.05 5.77 9.50
CA PRO A 122 0.93 6.54 8.27
C PRO A 122 -0.48 6.50 7.65
N ASP A 123 -1.24 5.44 7.93
CA ASP A 123 -2.60 5.22 7.41
C ASP A 123 -3.71 5.79 8.31
N ASP A 124 -3.39 6.31 9.50
CA ASP A 124 -4.41 6.92 10.37
C ASP A 124 -4.86 8.26 9.78
N LYS A 125 -6.13 8.34 9.41
CA LYS A 125 -6.75 9.55 8.87
C LYS A 125 -7.43 10.33 10.00
N PRO A 126 -7.06 11.62 10.22
CA PRO A 126 -7.80 12.48 11.12
C PRO A 126 -9.28 12.53 10.72
N SER A 127 -10.16 12.27 11.67
CA SER A 127 -11.60 12.20 11.43
C SER A 127 -12.33 12.90 12.56
N TYR A 128 -13.20 13.85 12.21
CA TYR A 128 -14.06 14.59 13.15
C TYR A 128 -15.25 13.75 13.67
N ARG A 129 -15.39 12.50 13.20
CA ARG A 129 -16.43 11.58 13.66
C ARG A 129 -16.23 11.24 15.14
N THR A 130 -17.34 11.01 15.84
CA THR A 130 -17.30 10.35 17.17
C THR A 130 -16.84 8.90 17.03
N GLU A 131 -16.42 8.25 18.12
CA GLU A 131 -16.00 6.84 18.06
C GLU A 131 -17.14 5.93 17.58
N ASP A 132 -18.36 6.10 18.09
CA ASP A 132 -19.54 5.34 17.62
C ASP A 132 -19.78 5.49 16.10
N GLN A 133 -19.61 6.71 15.58
CA GLN A 133 -19.73 6.97 14.14
C GLN A 133 -18.61 6.31 13.32
N LYS A 134 -17.41 6.20 13.88
CA LYS A 134 -16.29 5.50 13.23
C LYS A 134 -16.53 3.99 13.22
N ASP A 135 -17.05 3.44 14.31
CA ASP A 135 -17.30 2.00 14.44
C ASP A 135 -18.47 1.58 13.55
N ALA A 136 -19.56 2.36 13.53
CA ALA A 136 -20.66 2.15 12.60
C ALA A 136 -20.20 2.23 11.12
N ALA A 137 -19.30 3.17 10.80
CA ALA A 137 -18.73 3.28 9.46
C ALA A 137 -17.83 2.08 9.11
N ALA A 138 -17.03 1.59 10.06
CA ALA A 138 -16.17 0.42 9.88
C ALA A 138 -16.98 -0.84 9.62
N VAL A 139 -18.01 -1.11 10.44
CA VAL A 139 -18.93 -2.24 10.24
C VAL A 139 -19.61 -2.13 8.88
N LYS A 140 -20.17 -0.95 8.54
CA LYS A 140 -20.85 -0.74 7.26
C LYS A 140 -19.93 -1.01 6.06
N ALA A 141 -18.73 -0.45 6.06
CA ALA A 141 -17.78 -0.63 4.97
C ALA A 141 -17.37 -2.10 4.81
N TRP A 142 -17.08 -2.78 5.93
CA TRP A 142 -16.76 -4.20 5.92
C TRP A 142 -17.91 -5.06 5.41
N THR A 143 -19.14 -4.84 5.90
CA THR A 143 -20.33 -5.58 5.44
C THR A 143 -20.59 -5.36 3.95
N GLN A 144 -20.40 -4.15 3.44
CA GLN A 144 -20.56 -3.85 2.01
C GLN A 144 -19.57 -4.63 1.14
N TRP A 145 -18.28 -4.61 1.51
CA TRP A 145 -17.23 -5.32 0.80
C TRP A 145 -17.35 -6.83 0.92
N HIS A 146 -17.62 -7.34 2.12
CA HIS A 146 -17.88 -8.76 2.34
C HIS A 146 -19.10 -9.23 1.55
N GLY A 147 -20.15 -8.40 1.49
CA GLY A 147 -21.32 -8.64 0.64
C GLY A 147 -20.98 -8.67 -0.85
N ALA A 148 -20.15 -7.73 -1.35
CA ALA A 148 -19.69 -7.74 -2.73
C ALA A 148 -18.88 -8.99 -3.07
N VAL A 149 -17.94 -9.40 -2.20
CA VAL A 149 -17.20 -10.66 -2.33
C VAL A 149 -18.16 -11.86 -2.33
N GLY A 150 -19.20 -11.85 -1.51
CA GLY A 150 -20.21 -12.91 -1.47
C GLY A 150 -20.99 -13.14 -2.78
N HIS A 151 -20.91 -12.24 -3.76
CA HIS A 151 -21.52 -12.43 -5.09
C HIS A 151 -20.61 -13.19 -6.07
N LEU A 152 -19.34 -13.40 -5.71
CA LEU A 152 -18.39 -14.17 -6.52
C LEU A 152 -18.60 -15.67 -6.31
N ALA A 153 -18.11 -16.49 -7.23
CA ALA A 153 -18.06 -17.94 -7.03
C ALA A 153 -17.10 -18.32 -5.89
N SER A 154 -17.32 -19.46 -5.24
CA SER A 154 -16.54 -19.89 -4.05
C SER A 154 -15.01 -19.88 -4.27
N HIS A 155 -14.56 -20.30 -5.46
CA HIS A 155 -13.14 -20.31 -5.80
C HIS A 155 -12.57 -18.90 -6.02
N GLU A 156 -13.35 -17.97 -6.55
CA GLU A 156 -12.96 -16.57 -6.74
C GLU A 156 -12.91 -15.85 -5.39
N GLN A 157 -13.88 -16.10 -4.50
CA GLN A 157 -13.86 -15.62 -3.13
C GLN A 157 -12.59 -16.06 -2.41
N SER A 158 -12.25 -17.36 -2.52
CA SER A 158 -11.03 -17.91 -1.95
C SER A 158 -9.79 -17.19 -2.50
N ALA A 159 -9.70 -16.99 -3.81
CA ALA A 159 -8.58 -16.30 -4.44
C ALA A 159 -8.43 -14.84 -3.95
N ILE A 160 -9.53 -14.10 -3.77
CA ILE A 160 -9.51 -12.75 -3.18
C ILE A 160 -8.93 -12.78 -1.77
N TRP A 161 -9.46 -13.64 -0.91
CA TRP A 161 -9.01 -13.71 0.48
C TRP A 161 -7.59 -14.23 0.61
N ASP A 162 -7.16 -15.16 -0.23
CA ASP A 162 -5.78 -15.64 -0.24
C ASP A 162 -4.79 -14.51 -0.60
N GLY A 163 -5.19 -13.62 -1.51
CA GLY A 163 -4.44 -12.39 -1.81
C GLY A 163 -4.43 -11.38 -0.67
N VAL A 164 -5.59 -11.09 -0.07
CA VAL A 164 -5.74 -10.14 1.05
C VAL A 164 -4.97 -10.60 2.31
N TYR A 165 -5.03 -11.89 2.62
CA TYR A 165 -4.36 -12.48 3.78
C TYR A 165 -2.93 -12.96 3.50
N LEU A 166 -2.40 -12.74 2.29
CA LEU A 166 -1.05 -13.15 1.89
C LEU A 166 -0.76 -14.64 2.17
N ARG A 167 -1.73 -15.52 1.88
CA ARG A 167 -1.65 -16.96 2.21
C ARG A 167 -0.74 -17.76 1.29
N GLY A 168 -0.16 -17.12 0.27
CA GLY A 168 0.83 -17.72 -0.60
C GLY A 168 1.47 -16.71 -1.54
N GLU A 169 2.34 -17.19 -2.43
CA GLU A 169 2.99 -16.34 -3.42
C GLU A 169 2.11 -16.05 -4.64
N LEU A 170 1.78 -14.77 -4.89
CA LEU A 170 1.03 -14.35 -6.08
C LEU A 170 1.91 -14.16 -7.33
N GLN A 171 3.19 -13.87 -7.12
CA GLN A 171 4.15 -13.74 -8.22
C GLN A 171 5.52 -14.25 -7.78
N ARG A 172 6.29 -14.75 -8.74
CA ARG A 172 7.69 -15.12 -8.55
C ARG A 172 8.51 -14.66 -9.75
N GLY A 173 9.52 -13.83 -9.51
CA GLY A 173 10.45 -13.39 -10.55
C GLY A 173 9.78 -12.58 -11.65
N GLY A 174 8.72 -11.83 -11.34
CA GLY A 174 7.99 -11.03 -12.33
C GLY A 174 6.97 -11.82 -13.15
N VAL A 175 6.70 -13.08 -12.79
CA VAL A 175 5.69 -13.94 -13.42
C VAL A 175 4.59 -14.28 -12.41
N LEU A 176 3.33 -14.26 -12.84
CA LEU A 176 2.22 -14.69 -11.98
C LEU A 176 2.29 -16.19 -11.71
N THR A 177 2.01 -16.55 -10.46
CA THR A 177 1.71 -17.94 -10.11
C THR A 177 0.27 -18.29 -10.53
N THR A 178 -0.12 -19.56 -10.43
CA THR A 178 -1.52 -19.97 -10.63
C THR A 178 -2.46 -19.21 -9.68
N MET A 179 -2.05 -19.04 -8.42
CA MET A 179 -2.82 -18.30 -7.43
C MET A 179 -2.86 -16.81 -7.73
N GLY A 180 -1.75 -16.21 -8.17
CA GLY A 180 -1.74 -14.82 -8.62
C GLY A 180 -2.64 -14.56 -9.83
N SER A 181 -2.66 -15.51 -10.76
CA SER A 181 -3.54 -15.45 -11.93
C SER A 181 -5.01 -15.55 -11.52
N ALA A 182 -5.35 -16.48 -10.63
CA ALA A 182 -6.70 -16.61 -10.08
C ALA A 182 -7.11 -15.34 -9.31
N PHE A 183 -6.23 -14.78 -8.50
CA PHE A 183 -6.45 -13.54 -7.76
C PHE A 183 -6.75 -12.36 -8.69
N VAL A 184 -5.94 -12.13 -9.72
CA VAL A 184 -6.16 -11.02 -10.66
C VAL A 184 -7.48 -11.19 -11.43
N GLN A 185 -7.83 -12.42 -11.82
CA GLN A 185 -9.12 -12.68 -12.49
C GLN A 185 -10.31 -12.45 -11.54
N ALA A 186 -10.24 -12.97 -10.31
CA ALA A 186 -11.28 -12.74 -9.31
C ALA A 186 -11.43 -11.23 -9.01
N LEU A 187 -10.32 -10.48 -9.01
CA LEU A 187 -10.34 -9.03 -8.76
C LEU A 187 -11.00 -8.25 -9.90
N ARG A 188 -10.90 -8.71 -11.15
CA ARG A 188 -11.66 -8.15 -12.28
C ARG A 188 -13.16 -8.31 -12.07
N ILE A 189 -13.60 -9.51 -11.72
CA ILE A 189 -15.01 -9.82 -11.45
C ILE A 189 -15.50 -8.99 -10.27
N LEU A 190 -14.72 -8.91 -9.19
CA LEU A 190 -15.02 -8.07 -8.04
C LEU A 190 -15.10 -6.59 -8.43
N SER A 191 -14.26 -6.11 -9.33
CA SER A 191 -14.32 -4.73 -9.82
C SER A 191 -15.64 -4.43 -10.51
N ASP A 192 -16.20 -5.37 -11.27
CA ASP A 192 -17.45 -5.17 -12.00
C ASP A 192 -18.66 -5.23 -11.03
N VAL A 193 -18.61 -6.14 -10.05
CA VAL A 193 -19.62 -6.23 -8.98
C VAL A 193 -19.62 -4.98 -8.11
N SER A 194 -18.44 -4.50 -7.71
CA SER A 194 -18.29 -3.32 -6.86
C SER A 194 -18.71 -2.03 -7.55
N ALA A 195 -18.44 -1.88 -8.85
CA ALA A 195 -18.96 -0.78 -9.67
C ALA A 195 -20.49 -0.79 -9.73
N THR A 196 -21.11 -1.97 -9.94
CA THR A 196 -22.57 -2.11 -9.97
C THR A 196 -23.22 -1.72 -8.63
N LYS A 197 -22.53 -1.97 -7.52
CA LYS A 197 -22.99 -1.64 -6.16
C LYS A 197 -22.62 -0.23 -5.70
N GLY A 198 -21.90 0.55 -6.52
CA GLY A 198 -21.46 1.91 -6.18
C GLY A 198 -20.44 1.96 -5.03
N LEU A 199 -19.61 0.92 -4.89
CA LEU A 199 -18.52 0.89 -3.90
C LEU A 199 -17.24 1.58 -4.40
N ILE A 200 -17.11 1.69 -5.73
CA ILE A 200 -16.01 2.35 -6.44
C ILE A 200 -16.55 3.19 -7.59
#